data_AF-A0A7Y5T7B9-F1
#
_entry.id   AF-A0A7Y5T7B9-F1
#
_cell.length_a   1.000
_cell.length_b   1.000
_cell.length_c   1.000
_cell.angle_alpha   90.00
_cell.angle_beta   90.00
_cell.angle_gamma   90.00
#
_symmetry.space_group_name_H-M   'P 1'
#
loop_
_entity.id
_entity.type
_entity.pdbx_description
1 polymer ?
#
loop_
_entity_poly.entity_id
_entity_poly.type
_entity_poly.pdbx_seq_one_letter_code
_entity_poly.pdbx_strand_id
1 'polypeptide(L)'
;MVVPPLHVRAPVVPITAPGGVLLPPGDPTTLGWWREGAVPGAKHGGALVTGHTVHTGGGAFDHLDSLRDGDAVVVRTREGRIRYTVTGVTVYRKARLASDAARVFAQSGPGRLVLVTCDDWNGTTYLSNAVVFADPA
;
A
#
# COMPACT_ATOMS: atom_id res chain seq x y z
N MET A 1 6.92 -8.64 0.50
CA MET A 1 5.98 -8.48 -0.63
C MET A 1 6.73 -8.67 -1.92
N VAL A 2 6.09 -9.23 -2.94
CA VAL A 2 6.58 -9.28 -4.32
C VAL A 2 5.52 -8.68 -5.22
N VAL A 3 5.91 -7.70 -6.04
CA VAL A 3 5.05 -7.08 -7.06
C VAL A 3 5.79 -7.19 -8.40
N PRO A 4 5.55 -8.26 -9.18
CA PRO A 4 6.35 -8.55 -10.36
C PRO A 4 6.38 -7.43 -11.43
N PRO A 5 5.25 -6.79 -11.78
CA PRO A 5 5.25 -5.70 -12.78
C PRO A 5 6.13 -4.50 -12.40
N LEU A 6 6.35 -4.29 -11.10
CA LEU A 6 7.19 -3.20 -10.57
C LEU A 6 8.62 -3.65 -10.25
N HIS A 7 8.96 -4.93 -10.47
CA HIS A 7 10.21 -5.54 -10.03
C HIS A 7 10.48 -5.42 -8.51
N VAL A 8 9.43 -5.28 -7.70
CA VAL A 8 9.56 -5.09 -6.26
C VAL A 8 9.69 -6.42 -5.55
N ARG A 9 10.69 -6.52 -4.68
CA ARG A 9 10.83 -7.56 -3.66
C ARG A 9 11.29 -6.92 -2.35
N ALA A 10 10.34 -6.55 -1.51
CA ALA A 10 10.59 -5.79 -0.28
C ALA A 10 10.19 -6.60 0.97
N PRO A 11 10.91 -6.47 2.10
CA PRO A 11 10.39 -6.91 3.39
C PRO A 11 9.13 -6.12 3.76
N VAL A 12 8.24 -6.74 4.54
CA VAL A 12 7.06 -6.08 5.12
C VAL A 12 7.17 -6.24 6.64
N VAL A 13 7.21 -5.12 7.35
CA VAL A 13 7.33 -5.10 8.82
C VAL A 13 6.07 -4.53 9.46
N PRO A 14 5.71 -4.96 10.67
CA PRO A 14 4.56 -4.39 11.37
C PRO A 14 4.89 -2.97 11.87
N ILE A 15 3.99 -2.02 11.63
CA ILE A 15 4.06 -0.64 12.10
C ILE A 15 2.73 -0.21 12.74
N THR A 16 2.76 0.84 13.56
CA THR A 16 1.58 1.44 14.18
C THR A 16 1.28 2.81 13.57
N ALA A 17 0.09 3.36 13.84
CA ALA A 17 -0.30 4.69 13.39
C ALA A 17 -0.55 5.64 14.58
N PRO A 18 0.49 6.04 15.35
CA PRO A 18 0.31 6.92 16.48
C PRO A 18 -0.30 8.26 16.04
N GLY A 19 -1.33 8.73 16.74
CA GLY A 19 -2.06 9.93 16.36
C GLY A 19 -2.81 9.82 15.03
N GLY A 20 -3.04 8.60 14.52
CA GLY A 20 -3.71 8.36 13.23
C GLY A 20 -2.82 8.53 12.01
N VAL A 21 -1.51 8.72 12.19
CA VAL A 21 -0.55 8.89 11.08
C VAL A 21 0.23 7.60 10.87
N LEU A 22 0.05 6.98 9.71
CA LEU A 22 0.78 5.78 9.31
C LEU A 22 2.07 6.16 8.56
N LEU A 23 3.20 6.13 9.27
CA LEU A 23 4.50 6.44 8.68
C LEU A 23 5.16 5.17 8.10
N PRO A 24 5.62 5.19 6.84
CA PRO A 24 6.43 4.09 6.31
C PRO A 24 7.75 3.92 7.08
N PRO A 25 8.36 2.72 7.08
CA PRO A 25 9.65 2.46 7.70
C PRO A 25 10.75 3.35 7.10
N GLY A 26 11.71 3.80 7.93
CA GLY A 26 12.74 4.75 7.49
C GLY A 26 13.68 4.25 6.40
N ASP A 27 13.79 2.93 6.21
CA ASP A 27 14.44 2.35 5.04
C ASP A 27 13.47 2.38 3.85
N PRO A 28 13.77 3.14 2.77
CA PRO A 28 12.87 3.30 1.63
C PRO A 28 12.58 2.00 0.87
N THR A 29 13.41 0.97 1.05
CA THR A 29 13.21 -0.35 0.43
C THR A 29 12.33 -1.30 1.27
N THR A 30 11.92 -0.86 2.46
CA THR A 30 11.10 -1.65 3.39
C THR A 30 9.65 -1.14 3.43
N LEU A 31 8.69 -2.06 3.41
CA LEU A 31 7.26 -1.75 3.50
C LEU A 31 6.74 -1.90 4.92
N GLY A 32 5.77 -1.08 5.30
CA GLY A 32 5.12 -1.12 6.61
C GLY A 32 3.67 -1.57 6.51
N TRP A 33 3.31 -2.66 7.18
CA TRP A 33 1.92 -3.07 7.35
C TRP A 33 1.36 -2.50 8.66
N TRP A 34 0.18 -1.86 8.61
CA TRP A 34 -0.49 -1.34 9.78
C TRP A 34 -1.05 -2.46 10.66
N ARG A 35 -0.36 -2.75 11.76
CA ARG A 35 -0.61 -3.95 12.59
C ARG A 35 -1.86 -3.87 13.48
N GLU A 36 -2.45 -2.69 13.61
CA GLU A 36 -3.65 -2.46 14.43
C GLU A 36 -4.94 -2.66 13.62
N GLY A 37 -4.82 -2.84 12.29
CA GLY A 37 -5.91 -3.20 11.39
C GLY A 37 -5.90 -4.67 10.98
N ALA A 38 -6.56 -4.97 9.87
CA ALA A 38 -6.66 -6.31 9.30
C ALA A 38 -5.29 -6.87 8.90
N VAL A 39 -5.06 -8.14 9.20
CA VAL A 39 -3.89 -8.89 8.74
C VAL A 39 -4.01 -9.22 7.25
N PRO A 40 -2.90 -9.31 6.49
CA PRO A 40 -2.95 -9.88 5.15
C PRO A 40 -3.59 -11.27 5.17
N GLY A 41 -4.61 -11.48 4.34
CA GLY A 41 -5.41 -12.70 4.23
C GLY A 41 -6.65 -12.74 5.13
N ALA A 42 -6.89 -11.71 5.95
CA ALA A 42 -8.12 -11.63 6.72
C ALA A 42 -9.35 -11.69 5.81
N LYS A 43 -10.41 -12.38 6.26
CA LYS A 43 -11.69 -12.46 5.52
C LYS A 43 -12.45 -11.13 5.48
N HIS A 44 -12.13 -10.21 6.39
CA HIS A 44 -12.77 -8.91 6.52
C HIS A 44 -11.74 -7.80 6.76
N GLY A 45 -12.03 -6.61 6.25
CA GLY A 45 -11.22 -5.41 6.41
C GLY A 45 -10.04 -5.28 5.44
N GLY A 46 -9.53 -4.04 5.31
CA GLY A 46 -8.38 -3.74 4.46
C GLY A 46 -7.04 -3.88 5.20
N ALA A 47 -6.22 -4.84 4.77
CA ALA A 47 -4.83 -4.92 5.18
C ALA A 47 -4.04 -3.78 4.53
N LEU A 48 -3.72 -2.74 5.31
CA LEU A 48 -3.08 -1.53 4.83
C LEU A 48 -1.56 -1.65 4.87
N VAL A 49 -0.90 -1.45 3.74
CA VAL A 49 0.56 -1.44 3.60
C VAL A 49 1.00 -0.13 2.97
N THR A 50 1.96 0.55 3.60
CA THR A 50 2.59 1.76 3.07
C THR A 50 4.05 1.52 2.73
N GLY A 51 4.57 2.30 1.78
CA GLY A 51 5.96 2.28 1.36
C GLY A 51 6.41 3.67 0.92
N HIS A 52 7.71 3.83 0.71
CA HIS A 52 8.26 5.07 0.19
C HIS A 52 8.21 5.12 -1.34
N THR A 53 7.87 6.31 -1.83
CA THR A 53 8.32 6.83 -3.12
C THR A 53 9.43 7.84 -2.84
N VAL A 54 10.52 7.77 -3.60
CA VAL A 54 11.69 8.65 -3.51
C VAL A 54 11.89 9.29 -4.88
N HIS A 55 11.91 10.62 -4.95
CA HIS A 55 11.90 11.34 -6.25
C HIS A 55 13.19 11.14 -7.05
N THR A 56 14.27 10.72 -6.39
CA THR A 56 15.54 10.31 -7.00
C THR A 56 15.63 8.80 -7.27
N GLY A 57 14.57 8.05 -6.98
CA GLY A 57 14.53 6.59 -7.03
C GLY A 57 15.02 5.90 -5.75
N GLY A 58 14.70 4.61 -5.65
CA GLY A 58 15.13 3.71 -4.56
C GLY A 58 14.04 3.39 -3.54
N GLY A 59 12.84 3.93 -3.70
CA GLY A 59 11.68 3.57 -2.90
C GLY A 59 11.04 2.28 -3.39
N ALA A 60 10.61 1.43 -2.45
CA ALA A 60 9.94 0.18 -2.77
C ALA A 60 8.64 0.37 -3.57
N PHE A 61 8.01 1.54 -3.47
CA PHE A 61 6.75 1.87 -4.14
C PHE A 61 6.87 3.05 -5.12
N ASP A 62 8.08 3.32 -5.64
CA ASP A 62 8.33 4.44 -6.58
C ASP A 62 7.38 4.49 -7.80
N HIS A 63 6.88 3.33 -8.24
CA HIS A 63 6.02 3.18 -9.41
C HIS A 63 4.68 2.51 -9.07
N LEU A 64 4.19 2.68 -7.85
CA LEU A 64 2.96 2.01 -7.41
C LEU A 64 1.74 2.38 -8.27
N ASP A 65 1.70 3.61 -8.77
CA ASP A 65 0.66 4.15 -9.65
C ASP A 65 0.64 3.51 -11.04
N SER A 66 1.73 2.85 -11.47
CA SER A 66 1.80 2.20 -12.78
C SER A 66 1.16 0.81 -12.82
N LEU A 67 0.72 0.28 -11.68
CA LEU A 67 -0.03 -0.98 -11.62
C LEU A 67 -1.38 -0.86 -12.35
N ARG A 68 -1.90 -2.01 -12.78
CA ARG A 68 -3.16 -2.12 -13.51
C ARG A 68 -4.03 -3.22 -12.92
N ASP A 69 -5.33 -3.12 -13.21
CA ASP A 69 -6.27 -4.21 -12.94
C ASP A 69 -5.75 -5.53 -13.52
N GLY A 70 -5.81 -6.60 -12.72
CA GLY A 70 -5.23 -7.91 -13.06
C GLY A 70 -3.77 -8.14 -12.64
N ASP A 71 -3.03 -7.10 -12.24
CA ASP A 71 -1.64 -7.28 -11.81
C ASP A 71 -1.53 -8.09 -10.52
N ALA A 72 -0.49 -8.93 -10.42
CA ALA A 72 -0.28 -9.79 -9.28
C ALA A 72 0.48 -9.10 -8.14
N VAL A 73 0.00 -9.29 -6.90
CA VAL A 73 0.73 -8.94 -5.67
C VAL A 73 0.81 -10.18 -4.78
N VAL A 74 2.00 -10.46 -4.25
CA VAL A 74 2.21 -11.60 -3.34
C VAL A 74 2.73 -11.11 -1.99
N VAL A 75 1.97 -11.40 -0.94
CA VAL A 75 2.38 -11.17 0.45
C VAL A 75 2.90 -12.47 1.04
N ARG A 76 4.11 -12.44 1.61
CA ARG A 76 4.67 -13.56 2.39
C ARG A 76 4.33 -13.33 3.86
N THR A 77 3.64 -14.27 4.47
CA THR A 77 3.38 -14.33 5.90
C THR A 77 4.14 -15.52 6.51
N ARG A 78 3.95 -15.78 7.81
CA ARG A 78 4.52 -16.97 8.47
C ARG A 78 3.81 -18.25 8.03
N GLU A 79 2.53 -18.13 7.69
CA GLU A 79 1.62 -19.20 7.31
C GLU A 79 1.77 -19.57 5.82
N GLY A 80 2.34 -18.70 4.99
CA GLY A 80 2.61 -19.00 3.59
C GLY A 80 2.65 -17.78 2.68
N ARG A 81 2.31 -17.98 1.41
CA ARG A 81 2.17 -16.92 0.42
C ARG A 81 0.71 -16.68 0.14
N ILE A 82 0.28 -15.44 0.23
CA ILE A 82 -1.07 -15.00 -0.12
C ILE A 82 -0.96 -14.24 -1.44
N ARG A 83 -1.74 -14.66 -2.43
CA ARG A 83 -1.82 -14.01 -3.74
C ARG A 83 -3.01 -13.07 -3.75
N TYR A 84 -2.78 -11.92 -4.36
CA TYR A 84 -3.77 -10.89 -4.60
C TYR A 84 -3.72 -10.49 -6.06
N THR A 85 -4.88 -10.08 -6.57
CA THR A 85 -5.03 -9.50 -7.90
C THR A 85 -5.46 -8.05 -7.71
N VAL A 86 -4.71 -7.11 -8.30
CA VAL A 86 -5.07 -5.69 -8.30
C VAL A 86 -6.44 -5.54 -8.95
N THR A 87 -7.34 -4.83 -8.28
CA THR A 87 -8.71 -4.54 -8.76
C THR A 87 -8.94 -3.06 -9.04
N GLY A 88 -7.97 -2.21 -8.68
CA GLY A 88 -8.03 -0.79 -9.00
C GLY A 88 -6.83 -0.01 -8.49
N VAL A 89 -6.48 1.03 -9.23
CA VAL A 89 -5.46 2.01 -8.86
C VAL A 89 -6.09 3.39 -8.91
N THR A 90 -5.83 4.23 -7.93
CA THR A 90 -6.34 5.59 -7.89
C THR A 90 -5.30 6.52 -7.28
N VAL A 91 -5.01 7.61 -7.99
CA VAL A 91 -4.17 8.69 -7.47
C VAL A 91 -5.08 9.74 -6.84
N TYR A 92 -4.94 9.93 -5.54
CA TYR A 92 -5.70 10.90 -4.77
C TYR A 92 -4.85 12.11 -4.44
N ARG A 93 -5.38 13.32 -4.68
CA ARG A 93 -4.85 14.52 -4.04
C ARG A 93 -4.99 14.38 -2.52
N LYS A 94 -4.01 14.89 -1.75
CA LYS A 94 -3.98 14.71 -0.28
C LYS A 94 -5.29 15.06 0.42
N ALA A 95 -5.88 16.22 0.11
CA ALA A 95 -7.13 16.65 0.70
C ALA A 95 -8.29 15.67 0.40
N ARG A 96 -8.33 15.14 -0.84
CA ARG A 96 -9.37 14.18 -1.22
C ARG A 96 -9.16 12.83 -0.54
N LEU A 97 -7.93 12.36 -0.44
CA LEU A 97 -7.63 11.13 0.30
C LEU A 97 -8.05 11.27 1.77
N ALA A 98 -7.80 12.43 2.40
CA ALA A 98 -8.21 12.69 3.77
C ALA A 98 -9.74 12.61 3.93
N SER A 99 -10.51 13.21 3.03
CA SER A 99 -11.99 13.12 3.04
C SER A 99 -12.50 11.70 2.82
N ASP A 100 -11.84 10.91 1.98
CA ASP A 100 -12.25 9.54 1.63
C ASP A 100 -11.61 8.47 2.53
N ALA A 101 -10.77 8.83 3.49
CA ALA A 101 -9.90 7.91 4.24
C ALA A 101 -10.68 6.80 4.94
N ALA A 102 -11.84 7.12 5.55
CA ALA A 102 -12.69 6.14 6.23
C ALA A 102 -13.20 5.05 5.28
N ARG A 103 -13.43 5.38 4.00
CA ARG A 103 -13.87 4.45 2.96
C ARG A 103 -12.68 3.70 2.35
N VAL A 104 -11.59 4.43 2.06
CA VAL A 104 -10.40 3.87 1.39
C VAL A 104 -9.66 2.88 2.29
N PHE A 105 -9.56 3.17 3.59
CA PHE A 105 -8.86 2.35 4.57
C PHE A 105 -9.81 1.59 5.50
N ALA A 106 -11.04 1.36 5.04
CA ALA A 106 -12.09 0.71 5.82
C ALA A 106 -11.63 -0.65 6.38
N GLN A 107 -11.91 -0.86 7.66
CA GLN A 107 -11.66 -2.14 8.36
C GLN A 107 -12.90 -3.04 8.39
N SER A 108 -13.99 -2.61 7.76
CA SER A 108 -15.22 -3.39 7.56
C SER A 108 -15.32 -3.88 6.11
N GLY A 109 -16.24 -4.82 5.86
CA GLY A 109 -16.46 -5.39 4.53
C GLY A 109 -15.49 -6.54 4.18
N PRO A 110 -15.50 -7.00 2.91
CA PRO A 110 -14.66 -8.11 2.46
C PRO A 110 -13.17 -7.82 2.63
N GLY A 111 -12.41 -8.88 2.92
CA GLY A 111 -10.96 -8.83 3.06
C GLY A 111 -10.26 -8.38 1.77
N ARG A 112 -9.37 -7.40 1.88
CA ARG A 112 -8.57 -6.88 0.75
C ARG A 112 -7.21 -6.37 1.19
N LEU A 113 -6.32 -6.20 0.24
CA LEU A 113 -5.04 -5.51 0.41
C LEU A 113 -5.17 -4.08 -0.11
N VAL A 114 -4.68 -3.12 0.66
CA VAL A 114 -4.61 -1.71 0.28
C VAL A 114 -3.15 -1.27 0.35
N LEU A 115 -2.58 -0.89 -0.78
CA LEU A 115 -1.22 -0.36 -0.86
C LEU A 115 -1.28 1.15 -1.05
N VAL A 116 -0.42 1.90 -0.36
CA VAL A 116 -0.37 3.36 -0.47
C VAL A 116 1.06 3.87 -0.49
N THR A 117 1.31 4.92 -1.28
CA THR A 117 2.57 5.69 -1.27
C THR A 117 2.30 7.15 -1.59
N CYS A 118 3.33 8.00 -1.49
CA CYS A 118 3.32 9.37 -2.01
C CYS A 118 3.50 9.38 -3.53
N ASP A 119 2.91 10.35 -4.21
CA ASP A 119 2.95 10.48 -5.67
C ASP A 119 2.89 11.96 -6.10
N ASP A 120 3.12 12.24 -7.38
CA ASP A 120 3.02 13.57 -8.01
C ASP A 120 4.02 14.57 -7.40
N TRP A 121 5.32 14.28 -7.56
CA TRP A 121 6.42 15.16 -7.11
C TRP A 121 6.51 16.41 -7.98
N ASN A 122 6.44 17.59 -7.36
CA ASN A 122 6.47 18.87 -8.08
C ASN A 122 7.83 19.59 -8.03
N GLY A 123 8.89 18.94 -7.54
CA GLY A 123 10.19 19.57 -7.29
C GLY A 123 10.44 19.95 -5.83
N THR A 124 9.39 20.01 -5.00
CA THR A 124 9.48 20.39 -3.58
C THR A 124 8.68 19.47 -2.66
N THR A 125 7.52 18.99 -3.09
CA THR A 125 6.68 18.09 -2.31
C THR A 125 5.89 17.13 -3.21
N TYR A 126 5.45 16.02 -2.63
CA TYR A 126 4.47 15.14 -3.25
C TYR A 126 3.08 15.74 -3.06
N LEU A 127 2.32 15.88 -4.14
CA LEU A 127 0.99 16.50 -4.13
C LEU A 127 -0.14 15.48 -3.92
N SER A 128 0.15 14.21 -4.15
CA SER A 128 -0.84 13.14 -4.23
C SER A 128 -0.36 11.87 -3.51
N ASN A 129 -1.24 10.89 -3.48
CA ASN A 129 -0.97 9.53 -3.02
C ASN A 129 -1.55 8.54 -4.03
N ALA A 130 -0.74 7.61 -4.49
CA ALA A 130 -1.22 6.45 -5.22
C ALA A 130 -1.76 5.42 -4.23
N VAL A 131 -2.98 4.94 -4.48
CA VAL A 131 -3.64 3.90 -3.69
C VAL A 131 -4.04 2.75 -4.61
N VAL A 132 -3.61 1.55 -4.25
CA VAL A 132 -3.91 0.33 -5.01
C VAL A 132 -4.77 -0.58 -4.14
N PHE A 133 -5.85 -1.07 -4.70
CA PHE A 133 -6.70 -2.08 -4.11
C PHE A 133 -6.43 -3.42 -4.79
N ALA A 134 -6.33 -4.48 -4.00
CA ALA A 134 -6.19 -5.83 -4.52
C ALA A 134 -6.98 -6.82 -3.66
N ASP A 135 -7.72 -7.72 -4.32
CA ASP A 135 -8.52 -8.72 -3.63
C ASP A 135 -7.79 -10.08 -3.64
N PRO A 136 -8.02 -10.96 -2.63
CA PRO A 136 -7.44 -12.30 -2.62
C PRO A 136 -7.78 -13.07 -3.91
N ALA A 137 -6.77 -13.70 -4.50
CA ALA A 137 -6.90 -14.50 -5.73
C ALA A 137 -7.37 -15.94 -5.47
#